data_AF-A0A2T1E8P1-F1
#
_entry.id   AF-A0A2T1E8P1-F1
#
_cell.length_a   1.000
_cell.length_b   1.000
_cell.length_c   1.000
_cell.angle_alpha   90.00
_cell.angle_beta   90.00
_cell.angle_gamma   90.00
#
_symmetry.space_group_name_H-M   'P 1'
#
loop_
_entity.id
_entity.type
_entity.pdbx_description
1 polymer ?
#
loop_
_entity_poly.entity_id
_entity_poly.type
_entity_poly.pdbx_seq_one_letter_code
_entity_poly.pdbx_strand_id
1 'polypeptide(L)'
;DVYKRQNLVPDYLTRIRQGQFYGWPYAYFKPNLLDPRLVKNGKSDRPDLAAKTLMPDVLFQAHSAALGLQFYDGKTFPKKFLNGAFVAFRGSWNRNAGTGYKIVFVPFNAASGRPEGYYEDFLTGFLTDPSGPKTWGRPVGLLVLPDGSLLFTEEANNRIYRVQYRG
;
A
#
# COMPACT_ATOMS: atom_id res chain seq x y z
N ASP A 1 18.46 -17.10 5.56
CA ASP A 1 18.69 -15.72 6.03
C ASP A 1 17.42 -14.90 5.87
N VAL A 2 16.77 -14.57 6.99
CA VAL A 2 15.50 -13.81 7.03
C VAL A 2 15.69 -12.39 6.45
N TYR A 3 16.92 -11.87 6.49
CA TYR A 3 17.24 -10.51 6.04
C TYR A 3 17.20 -10.35 4.52
N LYS A 4 17.52 -11.39 3.74
CA LYS A 4 17.44 -11.34 2.26
C LYS A 4 16.00 -11.29 1.71
N ARG A 5 14.98 -11.56 2.54
CA ARG A 5 13.57 -11.62 2.12
C ARG A 5 12.73 -10.39 2.49
N GLN A 6 13.30 -9.43 3.24
CA GLN A 6 12.58 -8.22 3.70
C GLN A 6 12.11 -7.27 2.58
N ASN A 7 12.57 -7.48 1.35
CA ASN A 7 12.11 -6.72 0.17
C ASN A 7 11.41 -7.62 -0.86
N LEU A 8 11.18 -8.90 -0.54
CA LEU A 8 10.74 -9.90 -1.52
C LEU A 8 9.26 -9.72 -1.89
N VAL A 9 8.40 -9.45 -0.90
CA VAL A 9 6.96 -9.37 -1.10
C VAL A 9 6.52 -7.93 -0.90
N PRO A 10 6.11 -7.22 -1.97
CA PRO A 10 5.53 -5.90 -1.85
C PRO A 10 4.13 -6.00 -1.24
N ASP A 11 3.73 -4.97 -0.50
CA ASP A 11 2.31 -4.68 -0.33
C ASP A 11 1.78 -4.14 -1.68
N TYR A 12 0.48 -4.11 -1.92
CA TYR A 12 -0.02 -3.62 -3.21
C TYR A 12 -1.46 -3.10 -3.18
N LEU A 13 -1.80 -2.31 -4.19
CA LEU A 13 -3.17 -1.97 -4.56
C LEU A 13 -3.51 -2.69 -5.87
N THR A 14 -4.68 -3.33 -5.90
CA THR A 14 -5.17 -3.96 -7.13
C THR A 14 -6.68 -3.92 -7.25
N ARG A 15 -7.16 -3.90 -8.49
CA ARG A 15 -8.57 -4.13 -8.81
C ARG A 15 -8.90 -5.61 -8.70
N ILE A 16 -9.88 -5.92 -7.87
CA ILE A 16 -10.48 -7.25 -7.79
C ILE A 16 -11.35 -7.51 -9.03
N ARG A 17 -11.15 -8.68 -9.64
CA ARG A 17 -11.90 -9.15 -10.81
C ARG A 17 -12.44 -10.54 -10.49
N GLN A 18 -13.71 -10.77 -10.82
CA GLN A 18 -14.37 -12.04 -10.55
C GLN A 18 -13.61 -13.21 -11.21
N GLY A 19 -13.42 -14.29 -10.44
CA GLY A 19 -12.77 -15.52 -10.90
C GLY A 19 -11.25 -15.41 -11.12
N GLN A 20 -10.63 -14.27 -10.81
CA GLN A 20 -9.18 -14.11 -10.95
C GLN A 20 -8.41 -14.55 -9.71
N PHE A 21 -7.13 -14.85 -9.90
CA PHE A 21 -6.23 -15.32 -8.84
C PHE A 21 -5.05 -14.36 -8.66
N TYR A 22 -4.75 -14.02 -7.40
CA TYR A 22 -3.75 -13.02 -7.03
C TYR A 22 -2.53 -13.65 -6.36
N GLY A 23 -2.28 -14.93 -6.62
CA GLY A 23 -1.03 -15.63 -6.30
C GLY A 23 -1.05 -16.42 -5.01
N TRP A 24 -1.51 -15.83 -3.91
CA TRP A 24 -1.41 -16.47 -2.59
C TRP A 24 -2.23 -17.78 -2.48
N PRO A 25 -1.69 -18.86 -1.90
CA PRO A 25 -0.37 -18.98 -1.26
C PRO A 25 0.77 -19.47 -2.18
N TYR A 26 0.51 -19.70 -3.47
CA TYR A 26 1.42 -20.41 -4.37
C TYR A 26 2.48 -19.51 -5.03
N ALA A 27 2.16 -18.24 -5.24
CA ALA A 27 3.04 -17.20 -5.76
C ALA A 27 2.77 -15.87 -5.04
N TYR A 28 3.75 -14.97 -5.01
CA TYR A 28 3.60 -13.70 -4.30
C TYR A 28 2.74 -12.70 -5.06
N PHE A 29 3.15 -12.30 -6.28
CA PHE A 29 2.41 -11.30 -7.07
C PHE A 29 2.60 -11.44 -8.58
N LYS A 30 3.33 -12.47 -9.04
CA LYS A 30 3.48 -12.80 -10.47
C LYS A 30 3.78 -14.29 -10.63
N PRO A 31 3.46 -14.91 -11.78
CA PRO A 31 3.45 -16.36 -11.92
C PRO A 31 4.74 -17.10 -11.53
N ASN A 32 5.90 -16.51 -11.84
CA ASN A 32 7.20 -17.15 -11.60
C ASN A 32 7.85 -16.73 -10.28
N LEU A 33 7.16 -15.96 -9.44
CA LEU A 33 7.65 -15.56 -8.13
C LEU A 33 6.94 -16.38 -7.06
N LEU A 34 7.39 -17.64 -6.94
CA LEU A 34 6.74 -18.66 -6.13
C LEU A 34 7.04 -18.49 -4.64
N ASP A 35 6.09 -18.91 -3.80
CA ASP A 35 6.38 -19.08 -2.37
C ASP A 35 7.28 -20.31 -2.18
N PRO A 36 8.53 -20.14 -1.70
CA PRO A 36 9.47 -21.25 -1.56
C PRO A 36 9.01 -22.33 -0.57
N ARG A 37 8.00 -22.06 0.27
CA ARG A 37 7.40 -23.06 1.17
C ARG A 37 6.51 -24.06 0.46
N LEU A 38 6.01 -23.72 -0.73
CA LEU A 38 5.12 -24.54 -1.56
C LEU A 38 5.77 -24.89 -2.91
N VAL A 39 7.10 -25.07 -2.91
CA VAL A 39 7.87 -25.44 -4.10
C VAL A 39 8.56 -26.78 -3.88
N LYS A 40 8.44 -27.67 -4.87
CA LYS A 40 9.15 -28.95 -4.96
C LYS A 40 9.79 -29.09 -6.33
N ASN A 41 11.08 -29.42 -6.37
CA ASN A 41 11.85 -29.55 -7.62
C ASN A 41 11.70 -28.34 -8.55
N GLY A 42 11.68 -27.13 -7.98
CA GLY A 42 11.53 -25.86 -8.72
C GLY A 42 10.13 -25.56 -9.24
N LYS A 43 9.11 -26.37 -8.91
CA LYS A 43 7.72 -26.18 -9.32
C LYS A 43 6.84 -25.91 -8.10
N SER A 44 5.83 -25.07 -8.27
CA SER A 44 4.80 -24.87 -7.24
C SER A 44 4.01 -26.17 -7.02
N ASP A 45 3.51 -26.40 -5.81
CA ASP A 45 2.53 -27.46 -5.50
C ASP A 45 1.22 -27.28 -6.31
N ARG A 46 0.92 -26.05 -6.80
CA ARG A 46 -0.19 -25.77 -7.73
C ARG A 46 0.28 -24.96 -8.94
N PRO A 47 0.92 -25.60 -9.94
CA PRO A 47 1.43 -24.91 -11.12
C PRO A 47 0.32 -24.20 -11.91
N ASP A 48 -0.88 -24.79 -11.94
CA ASP A 48 -2.06 -24.26 -12.64
C ASP A 48 -2.56 -22.94 -12.04
N LEU A 49 -2.51 -22.79 -10.71
CA LEU A 49 -2.88 -21.55 -10.02
C LEU A 49 -1.74 -20.54 -10.05
N ALA A 50 -0.50 -20.98 -9.79
CA ALA A 50 0.67 -20.11 -9.86
C ALA A 50 0.75 -19.42 -11.24
N ALA A 51 0.55 -20.17 -12.34
CA ALA A 51 0.52 -19.64 -13.70
C ALA A 51 -0.53 -18.55 -13.95
N LYS A 52 -1.65 -18.55 -13.19
CA LYS A 52 -2.77 -17.59 -13.32
C LYS A 52 -2.61 -16.34 -12.46
N THR A 53 -1.53 -16.24 -11.68
CA THR A 53 -1.30 -15.11 -10.77
C THR A 53 -1.30 -13.78 -11.53
N LEU A 54 -2.22 -12.89 -11.18
CA LEU A 54 -2.25 -11.54 -11.72
C LEU A 54 -1.26 -10.63 -11.00
N MET A 55 -0.60 -9.78 -11.79
CA MET A 55 0.21 -8.68 -11.26
C MET A 55 -0.71 -7.57 -10.73
N PRO A 56 -0.50 -7.08 -9.49
CA PRO A 56 -1.22 -5.94 -8.95
C PRO A 56 -1.04 -4.66 -9.77
N ASP A 57 -2.00 -3.74 -9.66
CA ASP A 57 -1.98 -2.48 -10.43
C ASP A 57 -0.93 -1.49 -9.89
N VAL A 58 -0.64 -1.48 -8.58
CA VAL A 58 0.43 -0.69 -7.96
C VAL A 58 1.14 -1.51 -6.89
N LEU A 59 2.47 -1.56 -6.95
CA LEU A 59 3.30 -2.17 -5.91
C LEU A 59 3.72 -1.10 -4.90
N PHE A 60 3.58 -1.42 -3.61
CA PHE A 60 4.07 -0.61 -2.51
C PHE A 60 5.37 -1.21 -1.97
N GLN A 61 6.16 -0.37 -1.30
CA GLN A 61 7.34 -0.84 -0.59
C GLN A 61 6.95 -1.95 0.41
N ALA A 62 7.70 -3.05 0.42
CA ALA A 62 7.47 -4.18 1.30
C ALA A 62 7.36 -3.74 2.78
N HIS A 63 6.45 -4.39 3.51
CA HIS A 63 6.18 -4.14 4.92
C HIS A 63 5.64 -2.72 5.24
N SER A 64 5.05 -2.02 4.27
CA SER A 64 4.44 -0.70 4.53
C SER A 64 3.17 -0.80 5.39
N ALA A 65 2.55 -1.99 5.47
CA ALA A 65 1.29 -2.25 6.15
C ALA A 65 0.20 -1.27 5.70
N ALA A 66 -0.17 -1.35 4.42
CA ALA A 66 -1.27 -0.56 3.86
C ALA A 66 -2.61 -0.99 4.50
N LEU A 67 -3.18 -0.14 5.38
CA LEU A 67 -4.40 -0.46 6.14
C LEU A 67 -5.60 0.42 5.82
N GLY A 68 -5.39 1.62 5.27
CA GLY A 68 -6.45 2.53 4.89
C GLY A 68 -6.40 2.85 3.40
N LEU A 69 -7.56 2.94 2.76
CA LEU A 69 -7.71 3.34 1.37
C LEU A 69 -8.92 4.28 1.27
N GLN A 70 -8.75 5.44 0.64
CA GLN A 70 -9.82 6.39 0.41
C GLN A 70 -9.64 7.05 -0.96
N PHE A 71 -10.58 6.83 -1.88
CA PHE A 71 -10.62 7.58 -3.13
C PHE A 71 -10.92 9.07 -2.85
N TYR A 72 -10.30 9.95 -3.64
CA TYR A 72 -10.48 11.39 -3.49
C TYR A 72 -11.38 11.96 -4.58
N ASP A 73 -12.58 12.36 -4.16
CA ASP A 73 -13.62 13.04 -4.95
C ASP A 73 -13.84 14.50 -4.48
N GLY A 74 -13.13 14.93 -3.42
CA GLY A 74 -13.09 16.32 -2.98
C GLY A 74 -12.45 17.25 -4.02
N LYS A 75 -12.72 18.55 -3.91
CA LYS A 75 -12.21 19.57 -4.85
C LYS A 75 -11.26 20.59 -4.20
N THR A 76 -10.96 20.39 -2.92
CA THR A 76 -10.26 21.39 -2.11
C THR A 76 -8.74 21.22 -2.17
N PHE A 77 -8.22 20.00 -2.29
CA PHE A 77 -6.79 19.78 -2.48
C PHE A 77 -6.33 20.18 -3.90
N PRO A 78 -5.03 20.47 -4.10
CA PRO A 78 -4.47 20.77 -5.42
C PRO A 78 -4.85 19.73 -6.48
N LYS A 79 -4.99 20.17 -7.74
CA LYS A 79 -5.48 19.37 -8.87
C LYS A 79 -4.79 18.00 -9.02
N LYS A 80 -3.51 17.89 -8.64
CA LYS A 80 -2.77 16.63 -8.73
C LYS A 80 -3.33 15.49 -7.85
N PHE A 81 -4.10 15.83 -6.80
CA PHE A 81 -4.74 14.87 -5.92
C PHE A 81 -6.16 14.49 -6.36
N LEU A 82 -6.67 15.10 -7.43
CA LEU A 82 -7.96 14.72 -8.01
C LEU A 82 -7.81 13.41 -8.76
N ASN A 83 -8.86 12.58 -8.74
CA ASN A 83 -8.89 11.29 -9.44
C ASN A 83 -7.75 10.37 -8.98
N GLY A 84 -7.78 9.99 -7.72
CA GLY A 84 -6.86 8.99 -7.21
C GLY A 84 -7.29 8.51 -5.84
N ALA A 85 -6.38 7.85 -5.14
CA ALA A 85 -6.66 7.32 -3.82
C ALA A 85 -5.54 7.63 -2.83
N PHE A 86 -5.92 8.07 -1.64
CA PHE A 86 -5.04 8.10 -0.50
C PHE A 86 -4.92 6.70 0.11
N VAL A 87 -3.70 6.33 0.50
CA VAL A 87 -3.42 5.05 1.17
C VAL A 87 -2.63 5.32 2.44
N ALA A 88 -3.09 4.77 3.57
CA ALA A 88 -2.41 4.90 4.85
C ALA A 88 -1.48 3.70 5.06
N PHE A 89 -0.18 3.99 5.15
CA PHE A 89 0.85 3.02 5.51
C PHE A 89 1.09 3.08 7.01
N ARG A 90 0.59 2.07 7.73
CA ARG A 90 0.78 1.93 9.19
C ARG A 90 2.25 1.75 9.56
N GLY A 91 3.05 1.25 8.63
CA GLY A 91 4.47 1.02 8.79
C GLY A 91 4.82 -0.37 9.28
N SER A 92 6.06 -0.75 9.02
CA SER A 92 6.61 -2.07 9.30
C SER A 92 6.62 -2.43 10.79
N TRP A 93 6.72 -3.73 11.09
CA TRP A 93 7.02 -4.23 12.43
C TRP A 93 8.10 -5.34 12.43
N ASN A 94 8.41 -5.91 11.25
CA ASN A 94 9.32 -7.05 11.08
C ASN A 94 10.36 -6.77 9.98
N ARG A 95 11.10 -5.67 10.11
CA ARG A 95 12.16 -5.24 9.18
C ARG A 95 13.27 -4.53 9.97
N ASN A 96 14.52 -4.61 9.49
CA ASN A 96 15.66 -3.96 10.17
C ASN A 96 15.58 -2.44 10.04
N ALA A 97 15.27 -1.96 8.84
CA ALA A 97 15.02 -0.55 8.59
C ALA A 97 13.51 -0.32 8.40
N GLY A 98 12.91 0.59 9.15
CA GLY A 98 11.48 0.89 9.07
C GLY A 98 11.05 1.39 7.69
N THR A 99 9.87 0.97 7.24
CA THR A 99 9.21 1.44 5.99
C THR A 99 7.74 1.76 6.25
N GLY A 100 7.12 2.56 5.39
CA GLY A 100 5.74 3.04 5.57
C GLY A 100 5.68 4.28 6.47
N TYR A 101 4.80 4.28 7.48
CA TYR A 101 4.58 5.40 8.41
C TYR A 101 4.30 6.71 7.68
N LYS A 102 3.31 6.67 6.78
CA LYS A 102 2.98 7.81 5.93
C LYS A 102 1.59 7.63 5.32
N ILE A 103 1.05 8.71 4.79
CA ILE A 103 -0.05 8.66 3.83
C ILE A 103 0.57 8.91 2.46
N VAL A 104 0.21 8.09 1.49
CA VAL A 104 0.59 8.24 0.08
C VAL A 104 -0.63 8.52 -0.77
N PHE A 105 -0.41 9.03 -1.98
CA PHE A 105 -1.43 9.19 -3.00
C PHE A 105 -1.09 8.32 -4.22
N VAL A 106 -2.07 7.57 -4.70
CA VAL A 106 -2.01 6.81 -5.95
C VAL A 106 -2.81 7.58 -6.99
N PRO A 107 -2.16 8.19 -8.00
CA PRO A 107 -2.86 8.87 -9.08
C PRO A 107 -3.55 7.87 -10.00
N PHE A 108 -4.74 8.23 -10.47
CA PHE A 108 -5.47 7.48 -11.48
C PHE A 108 -5.56 8.30 -12.75
N ASN A 109 -5.35 7.62 -13.87
CA ASN A 109 -5.60 8.18 -15.18
C ASN A 109 -7.12 8.39 -15.35
N ALA A 110 -7.54 9.63 -15.52
CA ALA A 110 -8.96 10.00 -15.58
C ALA A 110 -9.73 9.37 -16.75
N ALA A 111 -9.06 9.11 -17.88
CA ALA A 111 -9.72 8.53 -19.06
C ALA A 111 -9.99 7.02 -18.89
N SER A 112 -9.04 6.29 -18.31
CA SER A 112 -9.15 4.83 -18.12
C SER A 112 -9.75 4.43 -16.77
N GLY A 113 -9.79 5.35 -15.80
CA GLY A 113 -10.17 5.07 -14.42
C GLY A 113 -9.22 4.10 -13.71
N ARG A 114 -7.95 4.03 -14.14
CA ARG A 114 -6.96 3.08 -13.62
C ARG A 114 -5.80 3.77 -12.91
N PRO A 115 -5.19 3.13 -11.89
CA PRO A 115 -3.94 3.62 -11.32
C PRO A 115 -2.86 3.78 -12.37
N GLU A 116 -2.02 4.81 -12.23
CA GLU A 116 -0.88 5.04 -13.15
C GLU A 116 0.33 4.14 -12.84
N GLY A 117 0.21 3.22 -11.88
CA GLY A 117 1.25 2.23 -11.56
C GLY A 117 2.25 2.68 -10.50
N TYR A 118 2.10 3.88 -9.94
CA TYR A 118 2.99 4.44 -8.91
C TYR A 118 2.20 5.09 -7.77
N TYR A 119 2.91 5.53 -6.73
CA TYR A 119 2.38 6.33 -5.64
C TYR A 119 3.38 7.45 -5.28
N GLU A 120 2.88 8.55 -4.72
CA GLU A 120 3.66 9.67 -4.22
C GLU A 120 3.41 9.89 -2.73
N ASP A 121 4.40 10.41 -2.01
CA ASP A 121 4.24 10.75 -0.60
C ASP A 121 3.29 11.97 -0.45
N PHE A 122 2.27 11.85 0.41
CA PHE A 122 1.33 12.94 0.71
C PHE A 122 1.58 13.56 2.09
N LEU A 123 1.65 12.72 3.12
CA LEU A 123 1.93 13.13 4.49
C LEU A 123 2.95 12.20 5.13
N THR A 124 4.11 12.75 5.48
CA THR A 124 5.27 12.00 5.98
C THR A 124 5.73 12.54 7.33
N GLY A 125 6.87 12.04 7.81
CA GLY A 125 7.49 12.46 9.06
C GLY A 125 7.20 11.54 10.23
N PHE A 126 6.21 10.64 10.14
CA PHE A 126 5.81 9.74 11.24
C PHE A 126 6.90 8.79 11.71
N LEU A 127 7.81 8.37 10.83
CA LEU A 127 9.01 7.60 11.17
C LEU A 127 10.15 8.59 11.44
N THR A 128 10.64 8.64 12.68
CA THR A 128 11.69 9.57 13.10
C THR A 128 13.08 8.97 13.07
N ASP A 129 13.18 7.64 13.26
CA ASP A 129 14.42 6.89 13.14
C ASP A 129 14.11 5.53 12.49
N PRO A 130 14.56 5.28 11.26
CA PRO A 130 14.32 4.00 10.59
C PRO A 130 15.16 2.85 11.15
N SER A 131 16.30 3.09 11.81
CA SER A 131 17.27 2.04 12.18
C SER A 131 16.83 1.18 13.37
N GLY A 132 16.16 1.80 14.34
CA GLY A 132 15.36 1.13 15.36
C GLY A 132 14.00 1.78 15.33
N PRO A 133 13.03 1.31 14.51
CA PRO A 133 11.89 2.08 14.04
C PRO A 133 11.16 2.83 15.15
N LYS A 134 11.54 4.09 15.37
CA LYS A 134 10.89 5.02 16.29
C LYS A 134 9.92 5.86 15.51
N THR A 135 8.73 6.04 16.06
CA THR A 135 7.64 6.70 15.38
C THR A 135 6.89 7.63 16.30
N TRP A 136 6.41 8.75 15.77
CA TRP A 136 5.47 9.62 16.49
C TRP A 136 4.01 9.31 16.18
N GLY A 137 3.71 8.42 15.22
CA GLY A 137 2.34 8.05 14.86
C GLY A 137 2.29 6.96 13.81
N ARG A 138 1.21 6.17 13.79
CA ARG A 138 1.05 5.06 12.84
C ARG A 138 -0.29 5.21 12.11
N PRO A 139 -0.31 5.78 10.89
CA PRO A 139 -1.55 6.03 10.16
C PRO A 139 -2.34 4.74 9.87
N VAL A 140 -3.67 4.77 10.02
CA VAL A 140 -4.55 3.60 9.79
C VAL A 140 -5.75 3.94 8.92
N GLY A 141 -6.74 4.64 9.47
CA GLY A 141 -7.99 4.95 8.78
C GLY A 141 -7.90 6.25 7.99
N LEU A 142 -8.68 6.35 6.92
CA LEU A 142 -8.81 7.53 6.07
C LEU A 142 -10.28 7.81 5.80
N LEU A 143 -10.67 9.08 5.73
CA LEU A 143 -12.01 9.52 5.33
C LEU A 143 -11.93 10.90 4.70
N VAL A 144 -12.62 11.10 3.57
CA VAL A 144 -12.82 12.44 3.00
C VAL A 144 -14.10 13.05 3.58
N LEU A 145 -14.00 14.27 4.11
CA LEU A 145 -15.16 15.03 4.60
C LEU A 145 -15.86 15.78 3.47
N PRO A 146 -17.12 16.22 3.66
CA PRO A 146 -17.88 16.96 2.64
C PRO A 146 -17.22 18.26 2.16
N ASP A 147 -16.37 18.88 2.99
CA ASP A 147 -15.58 20.08 2.64
C ASP A 147 -14.30 19.75 1.84
N GLY A 148 -14.10 18.49 1.47
CA GLY A 148 -12.96 17.99 0.71
C GLY A 148 -11.67 17.84 1.52
N SER A 149 -11.70 18.01 2.84
CA SER A 149 -10.55 17.70 3.70
C SER A 149 -10.42 16.21 4.00
N LEU A 150 -9.20 15.78 4.31
CA LEU A 150 -8.91 14.39 4.66
C LEU A 150 -8.79 14.24 6.17
N LEU A 151 -9.62 13.38 6.75
CA LEU A 151 -9.38 12.84 8.08
C LEU A 151 -8.50 11.60 7.99
N PHE A 152 -7.63 11.44 8.98
CA PHE A 152 -6.95 10.18 9.21
C PHE A 152 -6.84 9.86 10.70
N THR A 153 -6.81 8.57 11.01
CA THR A 153 -6.52 8.09 12.36
C THR A 153 -5.07 7.61 12.46
N GLU A 154 -4.49 7.72 13.65
CA GLU A 154 -3.25 7.04 13.99
C GLU A 154 -3.38 6.28 15.31
N GLU A 155 -2.82 5.07 15.38
CA GLU A 155 -3.05 4.17 16.51
C GLU A 155 -2.04 4.33 17.66
N ALA A 156 -0.89 4.99 17.45
CA ALA A 156 0.16 5.03 18.47
C ALA A 156 -0.21 5.96 19.62
N ASN A 157 -1.01 7.00 19.35
CA ASN A 157 -1.44 7.98 20.35
C ASN A 157 -2.96 8.17 20.41
N ASN A 158 -3.74 7.32 19.73
CA ASN A 158 -5.20 7.36 19.67
C ASN A 158 -5.77 8.70 19.16
N ARG A 159 -5.20 9.24 18.08
CA ARG A 159 -5.63 10.55 17.54
C ARG A 159 -6.33 10.43 16.19
N ILE A 160 -7.20 11.42 15.96
CA ILE A 160 -7.77 11.73 14.65
C ILE A 160 -7.24 13.10 14.25
N TYR A 161 -6.71 13.19 13.04
CA TYR A 161 -6.19 14.41 12.46
C TYR A 161 -7.03 14.82 11.26
N ARG A 162 -7.05 16.13 10.97
CA ARG A 162 -7.66 16.70 9.78
C ARG A 162 -6.63 17.46 8.95
N VAL A 163 -6.53 17.12 7.68
CA VAL A 163 -5.70 17.82 6.70
C VAL A 163 -6.60 18.70 5.85
N GLN A 164 -6.47 20.01 6.03
CA GLN A 164 -7.24 21.02 5.32
C GLN A 164 -6.31 21.87 4.46
N TYR A 165 -6.60 21.96 3.16
CA TYR A 165 -5.91 22.89 2.27
C TYR A 165 -6.50 24.30 2.42
N ARG A 166 -5.64 25.33 2.43
CA ARG A 166 -6.00 26.73 2.66
C ARG A 166 -5.74 27.67 1.46
N GLY A 167 -5.27 27.14 0.33
CA GLY A 167 -4.84 27.95 -0.83
C GLY A 167 -3.34 28.13 -0.85
#